data_AF-A0A9D4PHV6-F1
#
_entry.id   AF-A0A9D4PHV6-F1
#
_cell.length_a   1.000
_cell.length_b   1.000
_cell.length_c   1.000
_cell.angle_alpha   90.00
_cell.angle_beta   90.00
_cell.angle_gamma   90.00
#
_symmetry.space_group_name_H-M   'P 1'
#
loop_
_entity.id
_entity.type
_entity.pdbx_description
1 polymer ?
#
loop_
_entity_poly.entity_id
_entity_poly.type
_entity_poly.pdbx_seq_one_letter_code
_entity_poly.pdbx_strand_id
1 'polypeptide(L)'
;MIFAKGSLWKSTRNCMSQFFTSYKLRAVMPSLLHAQQQFIDILGEHADRGVEVDITSLCERFTFDVIGKAAFGIDTDVQRNPDNPLFKDALAVLPNITTGFFYHLGQNLYHWPRLLRTPAKLLGAIYANPLAEMTKKAAEVIEHRRKNPQVRIPDMAQILLDGLVDEAVPEVVKHELRADSTGITYDTTRFTTRCADEDYRYGKYLIKKGTSVMVPTYQLHHDPEYWDEPEKFDPERFSSENKHSNNAIAYQPFGLGPRTCLGQRLALAELASATAHVLRHYSIALGKSQKRDLEMDTYSIMAAPKEKVFIRLRRLQQAQ
;
A
#
# COMPACT_ATOMS: atom_id res chain seq x y z
N MET A 1 -5.73 -12.73 -3.52
CA MET A 1 -6.26 -11.85 -4.60
C MET A 1 -5.24 -11.55 -5.70
N ILE A 2 -4.03 -11.06 -5.38
CA ILE A 2 -3.01 -10.64 -6.35
C ILE A 2 -2.67 -11.74 -7.37
N PHE A 3 -2.42 -12.97 -6.91
CA PHE A 3 -2.07 -14.11 -7.76
C PHE A 3 -3.26 -14.89 -8.33
N ALA A 4 -4.50 -14.52 -7.97
CA ALA A 4 -5.68 -15.22 -8.45
C ALA A 4 -5.95 -14.91 -9.93
N LYS A 5 -6.48 -15.89 -10.66
CA LYS A 5 -6.82 -15.81 -12.09
C LYS A 5 -8.29 -16.15 -12.33
N GLY A 6 -8.82 -15.72 -13.48
CA GLY A 6 -10.16 -16.11 -13.94
C GLY A 6 -11.29 -15.84 -12.94
N SER A 7 -12.20 -16.81 -12.81
CA SER A 7 -13.37 -16.74 -11.92
C SER A 7 -13.00 -16.59 -10.45
N LEU A 8 -11.93 -17.22 -9.99
CA LEU A 8 -11.44 -17.08 -8.61
C LEU A 8 -11.07 -15.62 -8.31
N TRP A 9 -10.35 -14.97 -9.22
CA TRP A 9 -10.05 -13.54 -9.06
C TRP A 9 -11.32 -12.69 -9.04
N LYS A 10 -12.25 -12.92 -9.97
CA LYS A 10 -13.52 -12.17 -10.04
C LYS A 10 -14.30 -12.31 -8.73
N SER A 11 -14.48 -13.53 -8.24
CA SER A 11 -15.20 -13.82 -6.99
C SER A 11 -14.51 -13.18 -5.78
N THR A 12 -13.19 -13.39 -5.62
CA THR A 12 -12.42 -12.77 -4.51
C THR A 12 -12.45 -11.25 -4.59
N ARG A 13 -12.31 -10.66 -5.79
CA ARG A 13 -12.34 -9.21 -6.00
C ARG A 13 -13.70 -8.63 -5.65
N ASN A 14 -14.79 -9.27 -6.10
CA ASN A 14 -16.15 -8.85 -5.81
C ASN A 14 -16.41 -8.88 -4.30
N CYS A 15 -16.08 -9.97 -3.62
CA CYS A 15 -16.21 -10.10 -2.17
C CYS A 15 -15.47 -8.97 -1.43
N MET A 16 -14.18 -8.78 -1.74
CA MET A 16 -13.35 -7.77 -1.07
C MET A 16 -13.76 -6.34 -1.42
N SER A 17 -14.26 -6.09 -2.64
CA SER A 17 -14.69 -4.74 -3.07
C SER A 17 -15.84 -4.20 -2.24
N GLN A 18 -16.65 -5.08 -1.64
CA GLN A 18 -17.76 -4.65 -0.80
C GLN A 18 -17.29 -3.84 0.42
N PHE A 19 -16.11 -4.12 0.96
CA PHE A 19 -15.55 -3.36 2.06
C PHE A 19 -15.22 -1.91 1.67
N PHE A 20 -14.74 -1.68 0.44
CA PHE A 20 -14.24 -0.39 -0.01
C PHE A 20 -15.34 0.58 -0.52
N THR A 21 -16.60 0.29 -0.21
CA THR A 21 -17.71 1.24 -0.43
C THR A 21 -17.60 2.42 0.54
N SER A 22 -18.14 3.58 0.15
CA SER A 22 -18.06 4.79 0.96
C SER A 22 -18.66 4.62 2.35
N TYR A 23 -19.77 3.86 2.45
CA TYR A 23 -20.47 3.60 3.70
C TYR A 23 -19.65 2.72 4.64
N LYS A 24 -19.09 1.61 4.15
CA LYS A 24 -18.28 0.67 4.94
C LYS A 24 -16.92 1.26 5.33
N LEU A 25 -16.32 2.08 4.47
CA LEU A 25 -15.12 2.83 4.84
C LEU A 25 -15.40 3.82 5.99
N ARG A 26 -16.55 4.49 6.01
CA ARG A 26 -16.94 5.35 7.15
C ARG A 26 -17.05 4.58 8.46
N ALA A 27 -17.49 3.33 8.43
CA ALA A 27 -17.61 2.50 9.63
C ALA A 27 -16.26 2.22 10.31
N VAL A 28 -15.17 2.14 9.53
CA VAL A 28 -13.81 1.90 10.06
C VAL A 28 -13.03 3.19 10.34
N MET A 29 -13.56 4.36 10.02
CA MET A 29 -12.88 5.64 10.25
C MET A 29 -12.47 5.89 11.70
N PRO A 30 -13.25 5.52 12.73
CA PRO A 30 -12.80 5.67 14.12
C PRO A 30 -11.48 4.95 14.41
N SER A 31 -11.27 3.76 13.84
CA SER A 31 -10.01 3.01 13.96
C SER A 31 -8.84 3.73 13.30
N LEU A 32 -9.06 4.32 12.12
CA LEU A 32 -8.06 5.12 11.43
C LEU A 32 -7.69 6.38 12.23
N LEU A 33 -8.69 7.10 12.73
CA LEU A 33 -8.49 8.31 13.55
C LEU A 33 -7.77 8.00 14.86
N HIS A 34 -8.05 6.84 15.47
CA HIS A 34 -7.35 6.39 16.67
C HIS A 34 -5.85 6.13 16.40
N ALA A 35 -5.52 5.37 15.35
CA ALA A 35 -4.14 5.18 14.94
C ALA A 35 -3.45 6.52 14.59
N GLN A 36 -4.18 7.42 13.93
CA GLN A 36 -3.67 8.75 13.57
C GLN A 36 -3.37 9.59 14.81
N GLN A 37 -4.24 9.57 15.82
CA GLN A 37 -4.01 10.31 17.05
C GLN A 37 -2.73 9.83 17.76
N GLN A 38 -2.52 8.51 17.85
CA GLN A 38 -1.29 7.96 18.41
C GLN A 38 -0.05 8.40 17.62
N PHE A 39 -0.13 8.40 16.29
CA PHE A 39 0.96 8.88 15.43
C PHE A 39 1.28 10.35 15.71
N ILE A 40 0.26 11.20 15.78
CA ILE A 40 0.37 12.62 16.09
C ILE A 40 1.02 12.85 17.46
N ASP A 41 0.60 12.12 18.47
CA ASP A 41 1.14 12.23 19.82
C ASP A 41 2.64 11.90 19.82
N ILE A 42 3.03 10.83 19.14
CA ILE A 42 4.44 10.41 18.99
C ILE A 42 5.25 11.50 18.27
N LEU A 43 4.73 12.06 17.16
CA LEU A 43 5.38 13.17 16.47
C LEU A 43 5.55 14.39 17.38
N GLY A 44 4.53 14.69 18.19
CA GLY A 44 4.54 15.75 19.18
C GLY A 44 5.65 15.57 20.22
N GLU A 45 5.73 14.39 20.82
CA GLU A 45 6.79 14.04 21.78
C GLU A 45 8.19 14.21 21.18
N HIS A 46 8.38 13.82 19.91
CA HIS A 46 9.65 14.01 19.23
C HIS A 46 9.97 15.47 18.94
N ALA A 47 8.97 16.27 18.54
CA ALA A 47 9.11 17.71 18.36
C ALA A 47 9.49 18.40 19.67
N ASP A 48 8.85 18.02 20.79
CA ASP A 48 9.10 18.59 22.12
C ASP A 48 10.50 18.24 22.64
N ARG A 49 11.00 17.05 22.34
CA ARG A 49 12.38 16.64 22.62
C ARG A 49 13.42 17.32 21.72
N GLY A 50 13.00 17.90 20.58
CA GLY A 50 13.91 18.54 19.62
C GLY A 50 14.92 17.59 18.95
N VAL A 51 14.64 16.28 18.98
CA VAL A 51 15.50 15.23 18.41
C VAL A 51 15.16 14.96 16.96
N GLU A 52 16.12 14.43 16.20
CA GLU A 52 15.83 13.87 14.88
C GLU A 52 15.18 12.49 15.01
N VAL A 53 14.37 12.13 14.02
CA VAL A 53 13.57 10.90 14.01
C VAL A 53 13.64 10.23 12.65
N ASP A 54 13.65 8.90 12.65
CA ASP A 54 13.46 8.09 11.46
C ASP A 54 11.98 8.13 11.05
N ILE A 55 11.64 8.97 10.07
CA ILE A 55 10.25 9.11 9.61
C ILE A 55 9.79 7.89 8.83
N THR A 56 10.70 7.19 8.14
CA THR A 56 10.38 5.95 7.42
C THR A 56 9.80 4.92 8.39
N SER A 57 10.49 4.66 9.50
CA SER A 57 10.03 3.71 10.52
C SER A 57 8.76 4.16 11.25
N LEU A 58 8.56 5.47 11.45
CA LEU A 58 7.33 5.98 12.04
C LEU A 58 6.13 5.79 11.10
N CYS A 59 6.28 6.07 9.80
CA CYS A 59 5.24 5.84 8.80
C CYS A 59 4.92 4.36 8.62
N GLU A 60 5.93 3.47 8.59
CA GLU A 60 5.73 2.02 8.51
C GLU A 60 4.85 1.50 9.65
N ARG A 61 5.14 1.93 10.89
CA ARG A 61 4.37 1.55 12.07
C ARG A 61 2.96 2.13 12.06
N PHE A 62 2.81 3.39 11.66
CA PHE A 62 1.52 4.04 11.55
C PHE A 62 0.61 3.34 10.53
N THR A 63 1.09 3.10 9.31
CA THR A 63 0.31 2.41 8.27
C THR A 63 -0.01 0.97 8.66
N PHE A 64 0.93 0.25 9.30
CA PHE A 64 0.65 -1.08 9.82
C PHE A 64 -0.47 -1.04 10.87
N ASP A 65 -0.43 -0.09 11.80
CA ASP A 65 -1.45 0.05 12.84
C ASP A 65 -2.83 0.40 12.27
N VAL A 66 -2.87 1.30 11.29
CA VAL A 66 -4.09 1.63 10.53
C VAL A 66 -4.71 0.36 9.93
N ILE A 67 -3.92 -0.45 9.23
CA ILE A 67 -4.43 -1.68 8.61
C ILE A 67 -4.79 -2.73 9.67
N GLY A 68 -3.99 -2.91 10.72
CA GLY A 68 -4.28 -3.83 11.81
C GLY A 68 -5.64 -3.56 12.45
N LYS A 69 -5.92 -2.29 12.74
CA LYS A 69 -7.18 -1.83 13.35
C LYS A 69 -8.34 -1.84 12.35
N ALA A 70 -8.18 -1.28 11.16
CA ALA A 70 -9.27 -1.15 10.19
C ALA A 70 -9.63 -2.46 9.47
N ALA A 71 -8.67 -3.37 9.28
CA ALA A 71 -8.89 -4.62 8.58
C ALA A 71 -9.28 -5.77 9.52
N PHE A 72 -8.67 -5.82 10.71
CA PHE A 72 -8.80 -6.99 11.61
C PHE A 72 -9.21 -6.62 13.03
N GLY A 73 -9.36 -5.34 13.36
CA GLY A 73 -9.70 -4.92 14.72
C GLY A 73 -8.62 -5.29 15.74
N ILE A 74 -7.37 -5.45 15.28
CA ILE A 74 -6.24 -5.82 16.14
C ILE A 74 -5.51 -4.54 16.54
N ASP A 75 -5.38 -4.33 17.85
CA ASP A 75 -4.45 -3.35 18.39
C ASP A 75 -3.14 -4.05 18.79
N THR A 76 -2.05 -3.64 18.15
CA THR A 76 -0.72 -4.22 18.37
C THR A 76 0.19 -3.32 19.18
N ASP A 77 -0.27 -2.09 19.46
CA ASP A 77 0.54 -0.98 20.00
C ASP A 77 1.86 -0.78 19.24
N VAL A 78 1.93 -1.16 17.96
CA VAL A 78 3.20 -1.18 17.20
C VAL A 78 3.86 0.19 17.12
N GLN A 79 3.06 1.26 17.16
CA GLN A 79 3.57 2.63 17.07
C GLN A 79 4.47 2.96 18.26
N ARG A 80 4.16 2.44 19.45
CA ARG A 80 4.98 2.62 20.67
C ARG A 80 5.87 1.40 20.97
N ASN A 81 5.50 0.22 20.48
CA ASN A 81 6.23 -1.03 20.62
C ASN A 81 6.71 -1.56 19.25
N PRO A 82 7.84 -1.07 18.72
CA PRO A 82 8.36 -1.49 17.42
C PRO A 82 8.80 -2.96 17.38
N ASP A 83 8.95 -3.61 18.53
CA ASP A 83 9.39 -5.00 18.63
C ASP A 83 8.27 -6.03 18.46
N ASN A 84 7.04 -5.58 18.17
CA ASN A 84 5.90 -6.46 17.95
C ASN A 84 6.20 -7.54 16.89
N PRO A 85 6.04 -8.84 17.21
CA PRO A 85 6.36 -9.93 16.29
C PRO A 85 5.60 -9.86 14.96
N LEU A 86 4.30 -9.52 14.99
CA LEU A 86 3.49 -9.45 13.79
C LEU A 86 3.96 -8.34 12.84
N PHE A 87 4.44 -7.23 13.39
CA PHE A 87 5.02 -6.14 12.61
C PHE A 87 6.35 -6.54 11.98
N LYS A 88 7.24 -7.20 12.74
CA LYS A 88 8.51 -7.73 12.22
C LYS A 88 8.29 -8.73 11.09
N ASP A 89 7.33 -9.64 11.26
CA ASP A 89 6.94 -10.60 10.23
C ASP A 89 6.42 -9.88 8.99
N ALA A 90 5.57 -8.85 9.15
CA ALA A 90 5.03 -8.08 8.04
C ALA A 90 6.12 -7.32 7.25
N LEU A 91 7.08 -6.69 7.94
CA LEU A 91 8.22 -6.04 7.29
C LEU A 91 9.10 -7.05 6.53
N ALA A 92 9.19 -8.29 7.01
CA ALA A 92 9.96 -9.34 6.33
C ALA A 92 9.26 -9.90 5.08
N VAL A 93 7.94 -9.72 4.90
CA VAL A 93 7.21 -10.25 3.74
C VAL A 93 7.79 -9.75 2.43
N LEU A 94 7.86 -8.42 2.26
CA LEU A 94 8.15 -7.83 0.95
C LEU A 94 9.58 -8.14 0.48
N PRO A 95 10.65 -7.92 1.29
CA PRO A 95 11.98 -8.33 0.88
C PRO A 95 12.06 -9.82 0.56
N ASN A 96 11.46 -10.70 1.36
CA ASN A 96 11.53 -12.14 1.12
C ASN A 96 10.89 -12.58 -0.22
N ILE A 97 9.86 -11.86 -0.70
CA ILE A 97 9.18 -12.18 -1.96
C ILE A 97 9.70 -11.39 -3.18
N THR A 98 10.53 -10.36 -3.00
CA THR A 98 11.02 -9.50 -4.10
C THR A 98 12.54 -9.39 -4.23
N THR A 99 13.30 -9.53 -3.16
CA THR A 99 14.77 -9.34 -3.14
C THR A 99 15.51 -10.36 -2.26
N GLY A 100 14.77 -11.29 -1.64
CA GLY A 100 15.32 -12.28 -0.72
C GLY A 100 16.09 -13.37 -1.44
N PHE A 101 16.95 -14.07 -0.69
CA PHE A 101 17.73 -15.20 -1.19
C PHE A 101 16.87 -16.22 -1.96
N PHE A 102 15.70 -16.58 -1.42
CA PHE A 102 14.79 -17.54 -2.06
C PHE A 102 14.10 -16.99 -3.31
N TYR A 103 13.87 -15.68 -3.39
CA TYR A 103 13.38 -15.04 -4.60
C TYR A 103 14.44 -15.12 -5.71
N HIS A 104 15.68 -14.72 -5.41
CA HIS A 104 16.79 -14.81 -6.36
C HIS A 104 17.08 -16.26 -6.76
N LEU A 105 17.06 -17.20 -5.81
CA LEU A 105 17.20 -18.61 -6.10
C LEU A 105 16.06 -19.11 -7.00
N GLY A 106 14.81 -18.75 -6.70
CA GLY A 106 13.64 -19.08 -7.51
C GLY A 106 13.71 -18.52 -8.94
N GLN A 107 14.20 -17.29 -9.11
CA GLN A 107 14.43 -16.68 -10.42
C GLN A 107 15.53 -17.36 -11.21
N ASN A 108 16.69 -17.62 -10.59
CA ASN A 108 17.80 -18.28 -11.26
C ASN A 108 17.49 -19.75 -11.59
N LEU A 109 16.67 -20.41 -10.76
CA LEU A 109 16.18 -21.77 -11.02
C LEU A 109 14.97 -21.82 -11.95
N TYR A 110 14.33 -20.69 -12.26
CA TYR A 110 13.13 -20.62 -13.13
C TYR A 110 13.41 -21.16 -14.54
N HIS A 111 14.64 -20.97 -15.03
CA HIS A 111 15.09 -21.43 -16.34
C HIS A 111 15.53 -22.91 -16.36
N TRP A 112 15.70 -23.56 -15.21
CA TRP A 112 16.13 -24.96 -15.15
C TRP A 112 14.92 -25.92 -15.25
N PRO A 113 14.99 -27.07 -15.96
CA PRO A 113 13.87 -27.96 -16.19
C PRO A 113 13.23 -28.50 -14.90
N ARG A 114 12.07 -29.14 -15.08
CA ARG A 114 11.18 -29.74 -14.07
C ARG A 114 11.86 -30.45 -12.88
N LEU A 115 13.10 -30.94 -13.03
CA LEU A 115 13.86 -31.64 -11.99
C LEU A 115 14.07 -30.81 -10.70
N LEU A 116 14.35 -29.50 -10.81
CA LEU A 116 14.61 -28.63 -9.64
C LEU A 116 13.34 -27.99 -9.07
N ARG A 117 12.19 -28.19 -9.73
CA ARG A 117 10.91 -27.60 -9.33
C ARG A 117 10.32 -28.24 -8.07
N THR A 118 10.57 -29.53 -7.85
CA THR A 118 10.10 -30.28 -6.67
C THR A 118 10.93 -29.98 -5.43
N PRO A 119 12.29 -29.99 -5.50
CA PRO A 119 13.15 -29.55 -4.40
C PRO A 119 12.91 -28.09 -3.99
N ALA A 120 12.71 -27.18 -4.95
CA ALA A 120 12.41 -25.77 -4.66
C ALA A 120 11.06 -25.58 -3.94
N LYS A 121 10.05 -26.38 -4.29
CA LYS A 121 8.77 -26.41 -3.55
C LYS A 121 8.92 -26.96 -2.14
N LEU A 122 9.77 -27.96 -1.94
CA LEU A 122 10.05 -28.55 -0.64
C LEU A 122 10.83 -27.56 0.25
N LEU A 123 11.86 -26.90 -0.29
CA LEU A 123 12.63 -25.85 0.38
C LEU A 123 11.77 -24.64 0.75
N GLY A 124 10.86 -24.22 -0.15
CA GLY A 124 9.90 -23.15 0.14
C GLY A 124 8.83 -23.53 1.19
N ALA A 125 8.62 -24.82 1.46
CA ALA A 125 7.73 -25.31 2.51
C ALA A 125 8.41 -25.44 3.89
N ILE A 126 9.75 -25.51 3.92
CA ILE A 126 10.55 -25.62 5.15
C ILE A 126 10.79 -24.25 5.80
N TYR A 127 10.71 -23.17 5.02
CA TYR A 127 10.88 -21.81 5.54
C TYR A 127 9.56 -21.27 6.11
N ALA A 128 9.59 -20.73 7.33
CA ALA A 128 8.48 -19.98 7.90
C ALA A 128 8.15 -18.81 6.96
N ASN A 129 7.07 -18.95 6.20
CA ASN A 129 6.62 -17.91 5.30
C ASN A 129 5.91 -16.85 6.15
N PRO A 130 6.39 -15.60 6.22
CA PRO A 130 5.73 -14.57 7.00
C PRO A 130 4.26 -14.36 6.58
N LEU A 131 3.91 -14.65 5.31
CA LEU A 131 2.52 -14.68 4.86
C LEU A 131 1.67 -15.77 5.52
N ALA A 132 2.26 -16.93 5.85
CA ALA A 132 1.57 -18.01 6.54
C ALA A 132 1.25 -17.64 7.98
N GLU A 133 2.19 -17.00 8.70
CA GLU A 133 1.93 -16.49 10.06
C GLU A 133 0.88 -15.37 10.06
N MET A 134 0.94 -14.43 9.12
CA MET A 134 -0.12 -13.44 8.95
C MET A 134 -1.48 -14.09 8.64
N THR A 135 -1.50 -15.12 7.80
CA THR A 135 -2.73 -15.88 7.47
C THR A 135 -3.28 -16.58 8.71
N LYS A 136 -2.41 -17.17 9.54
CA LYS A 136 -2.78 -17.80 10.80
C LYS A 136 -3.39 -16.78 11.76
N LYS A 137 -2.81 -15.59 11.90
CA LYS A 137 -3.38 -14.50 12.72
C LYS A 137 -4.74 -14.03 12.22
N ALA A 138 -4.92 -13.87 10.90
CA ALA A 138 -6.22 -13.56 10.34
C ALA A 138 -7.25 -14.67 10.62
N ALA A 139 -6.84 -15.94 10.54
CA ALA A 139 -7.69 -17.09 10.86
C ALA A 139 -8.08 -17.12 12.35
N GLU A 140 -7.15 -16.83 13.27
CA GLU A 140 -7.42 -16.72 14.71
C GLU A 140 -8.50 -15.66 14.99
N VAL A 141 -8.44 -14.49 14.35
CA VAL A 141 -9.48 -13.45 14.47
C VAL A 141 -10.84 -13.95 13.99
N ILE A 142 -10.87 -14.59 12.81
CA ILE A 142 -12.11 -15.13 12.24
C ILE A 142 -12.70 -16.21 13.13
N GLU A 143 -11.88 -17.14 13.62
CA GLU A 143 -12.31 -18.24 14.48
C GLU A 143 -12.83 -17.72 15.83
N HIS A 144 -12.13 -16.75 16.42
CA HIS A 144 -12.56 -16.11 17.66
C HIS A 144 -13.95 -15.49 17.53
N ARG A 145 -14.21 -14.76 16.44
CA ARG A 145 -15.52 -14.12 16.19
C ARG A 145 -16.63 -15.11 15.90
N ARG A 146 -16.33 -16.21 15.19
CA ARG A 146 -17.29 -17.29 14.99
C ARG A 146 -17.70 -17.97 16.30
N LYS A 147 -16.75 -18.14 17.23
CA LYS A 147 -17.01 -18.67 18.57
C LYS A 147 -17.69 -17.66 19.51
N ASN A 148 -17.55 -16.37 19.24
CA ASN A 148 -18.05 -15.28 20.07
C ASN A 148 -18.88 -14.27 19.26
N PRO A 149 -20.11 -14.61 18.81
CA PRO A 149 -20.92 -13.75 17.93
C PRO A 149 -21.25 -12.36 18.51
N GLN A 150 -21.16 -12.20 19.83
CA GLN A 150 -21.33 -10.95 20.56
C GLN A 150 -20.16 -9.96 20.36
N VAL A 151 -18.97 -10.45 19.98
CA VAL A 151 -17.79 -9.62 19.73
C VAL A 151 -17.89 -9.09 18.30
N ARG A 152 -18.40 -7.87 18.15
CA ARG A 152 -18.58 -7.21 16.85
C ARG A 152 -17.73 -5.95 16.81
N ILE A 153 -16.65 -6.01 16.03
CA ILE A 153 -15.77 -4.87 15.77
C ILE A 153 -16.08 -4.34 14.37
N PRO A 154 -16.33 -3.03 14.18
CA PRO A 154 -16.62 -2.46 12.87
C PRO A 154 -15.32 -2.37 12.05
N ASP A 155 -14.87 -3.50 11.50
CA ASP A 155 -13.69 -3.63 10.65
C ASP A 155 -13.99 -4.48 9.40
N MET A 156 -13.00 -4.59 8.51
CA MET A 156 -13.15 -5.38 7.27
C MET A 156 -13.49 -6.84 7.54
N ALA A 157 -12.81 -7.50 8.48
CA ALA A 157 -13.04 -8.90 8.78
C ALA A 157 -14.48 -9.16 9.23
N GLN A 158 -15.06 -8.29 10.07
CA GLN A 158 -16.45 -8.41 10.49
C GLN A 158 -17.40 -8.16 9.33
N ILE A 159 -17.16 -7.12 8.54
CA ILE A 159 -17.97 -6.78 7.36
C ILE A 159 -18.01 -7.94 6.35
N LEU A 160 -16.90 -8.66 6.18
CA LEU A 160 -16.83 -9.85 5.33
C LEU A 160 -17.48 -11.08 5.98
N LEU A 161 -17.40 -11.22 7.31
CA LEU A 161 -18.01 -12.33 8.07
C LEU A 161 -19.53 -12.24 8.16
N ASP A 162 -20.07 -11.04 8.29
CA ASP A 162 -21.52 -10.79 8.28
C ASP A 162 -22.16 -11.20 6.94
N GLY A 163 -21.34 -11.51 5.94
CA GLY A 163 -21.77 -12.02 4.67
C GLY A 163 -22.26 -10.91 3.74
N LEU A 164 -22.25 -11.27 2.47
CA LEU A 164 -22.90 -10.60 1.35
C LEU A 164 -24.43 -10.59 1.58
N VAL A 165 -24.93 -9.96 2.66
CA VAL A 165 -26.37 -9.79 2.84
C VAL A 165 -26.85 -8.94 1.68
N ASP A 166 -27.73 -9.55 0.90
CA ASP A 166 -28.37 -9.03 -0.30
C ASP A 166 -28.86 -7.59 -0.10
N GLU A 167 -28.09 -6.64 -0.62
CA GLU A 167 -28.68 -5.53 -1.35
C GLU A 167 -27.88 -5.39 -2.63
N ALA A 168 -28.60 -5.47 -3.76
CA ALA A 168 -28.10 -5.00 -5.04
C ALA A 168 -27.47 -3.62 -4.79
N VAL A 169 -26.15 -3.53 -4.90
CA VAL A 169 -25.42 -2.28 -4.72
C VAL A 169 -26.02 -1.29 -5.72
N PRO A 170 -26.75 -0.25 -5.29
CA PRO A 170 -27.27 0.73 -6.22
C PRO A 170 -26.09 1.37 -6.92
N GLU A 171 -26.16 1.48 -8.24
CA GLU A 171 -25.14 2.07 -9.09
C GLU A 171 -25.06 3.60 -8.90
N VAL A 172 -24.99 4.11 -7.67
CA VAL A 172 -24.77 5.53 -7.42
C VAL A 172 -24.08 5.72 -6.07
N VAL A 173 -22.79 6.04 -6.10
CA VAL A 173 -22.25 7.32 -5.60
C VAL A 173 -21.01 7.64 -6.44
N LYS A 174 -21.21 8.32 -7.58
CA LYS A 174 -20.16 9.01 -8.36
C LYS A 174 -19.73 10.32 -7.69
N HIS A 175 -19.57 10.32 -6.38
CA HIS A 175 -18.75 11.34 -5.72
C HIS A 175 -17.44 10.68 -5.36
N GLU A 176 -16.55 10.74 -6.36
CA GLU A 176 -15.13 10.52 -6.21
C GLU A 176 -14.67 11.33 -4.99
N LEU A 177 -14.15 10.64 -3.97
CA LEU A 177 -13.10 11.22 -3.16
C LEU A 177 -11.95 11.44 -4.14
N ARG A 178 -11.94 12.64 -4.73
CA ARG A 178 -10.99 13.08 -5.73
C ARG A 178 -9.64 13.33 -5.09
N ALA A 179 -8.97 12.24 -4.80
CA ALA A 179 -7.60 12.25 -4.34
C ALA A 179 -6.59 12.25 -5.50
N ASP A 180 -7.10 12.53 -6.72
CA ASP A 180 -6.37 13.14 -7.83
C ASP A 180 -5.94 14.59 -7.54
N SER A 181 -6.53 15.25 -6.54
CA SER A 181 -6.25 16.68 -6.26
C SER A 181 -4.96 16.97 -5.50
N THR A 182 -4.32 15.98 -4.87
CA THR A 182 -3.08 16.26 -4.15
C THR A 182 -1.85 16.07 -5.02
N GLY A 183 -1.84 15.16 -6.00
CA GLY A 183 -0.67 14.90 -6.85
C GLY A 183 0.58 14.38 -6.13
N ILE A 184 0.57 14.42 -4.80
CA ILE A 184 1.67 14.06 -3.89
C ILE A 184 1.58 12.57 -3.61
N THR A 185 1.65 11.74 -4.66
CA THR A 185 1.93 10.33 -4.47
C THR A 185 3.16 10.01 -5.28
N TYR A 186 4.28 9.80 -4.58
CA TYR A 186 5.47 9.22 -5.19
C TYR A 186 5.15 7.78 -5.64
N ASP A 187 5.90 7.31 -6.62
CA ASP A 187 5.65 6.04 -7.30
C ASP A 187 5.98 4.83 -6.46
N THR A 188 5.10 4.51 -5.52
CA THR A 188 5.30 3.38 -4.61
C THR A 188 5.42 2.07 -5.37
N THR A 189 4.67 1.83 -6.45
CA THR A 189 4.76 0.61 -7.26
C THR A 189 5.45 0.91 -8.59
N ARG A 190 6.63 0.34 -8.82
CA ARG A 190 7.48 0.70 -9.97
C ARG A 190 6.97 0.19 -11.31
N PHE A 191 6.28 -0.95 -11.30
CA PHE A 191 5.71 -1.53 -12.51
C PHE A 191 4.49 -2.38 -12.18
N THR A 192 3.61 -2.55 -13.16
CA THR A 192 2.54 -3.56 -13.08
C THR A 192 2.70 -4.57 -14.21
N THR A 193 2.16 -5.77 -14.03
CA THR A 193 2.20 -6.81 -15.06
C THR A 193 0.80 -7.26 -15.44
N ARG A 194 0.64 -7.67 -16.70
CA ARG A 194 -0.54 -8.35 -17.24
C ARG A 194 -0.08 -9.56 -18.03
N CYS A 195 -0.86 -10.63 -18.05
CA CYS A 195 -0.56 -11.81 -18.85
C CYS A 195 -1.66 -11.95 -19.89
N ALA A 196 -1.28 -12.03 -21.17
CA ALA A 196 -2.18 -12.25 -22.28
C ALA A 196 -2.88 -13.60 -22.11
N ASP A 197 -4.21 -13.60 -22.05
CA ASP A 197 -5.04 -14.81 -21.95
C ASP A 197 -5.40 -15.40 -23.32
N GLU A 198 -5.23 -14.62 -24.38
CA GLU A 198 -5.32 -15.00 -25.78
C GLU A 198 -4.25 -14.26 -26.63
N ASP A 199 -4.22 -14.52 -27.94
CA ASP A 199 -3.33 -13.81 -28.86
C ASP A 199 -3.90 -12.40 -29.12
N TYR A 200 -3.13 -11.36 -28.83
CA TYR A 200 -3.51 -9.96 -29.05
C TYR A 200 -2.67 -9.33 -30.15
N ARG A 201 -3.31 -8.63 -31.09
CA ARG A 201 -2.62 -7.79 -32.08
C ARG A 201 -2.68 -6.33 -31.65
N TYR A 202 -1.53 -5.71 -31.41
CA TYR A 202 -1.41 -4.29 -31.08
C TYR A 202 -0.50 -3.60 -32.10
N GLY A 203 -1.11 -2.89 -33.05
CA GLY A 203 -0.41 -2.36 -34.22
C GLY A 203 0.34 -3.46 -34.98
N LYS A 204 1.66 -3.31 -35.12
CA LYS A 204 2.54 -4.31 -35.75
C LYS A 204 2.92 -5.50 -34.86
N TYR A 205 2.62 -5.44 -33.56
CA TYR A 205 3.03 -6.44 -32.59
C TYR A 205 1.96 -7.52 -32.40
N LEU A 206 2.38 -8.78 -32.37
CA LEU A 206 1.55 -9.91 -31.96
C LEU A 206 2.02 -10.38 -30.58
N ILE A 207 1.19 -10.14 -29.57
CA ILE A 207 1.41 -10.60 -28.20
C ILE A 207 0.75 -11.96 -28.08
N LYS A 208 1.55 -13.01 -27.95
CA LYS A 208 1.03 -14.38 -27.86
C LYS A 208 0.36 -14.63 -26.51
N LYS A 209 -0.64 -15.52 -26.51
CA LYS A 209 -1.22 -16.06 -25.29
C LYS A 209 -0.12 -16.56 -24.35
N GLY A 210 -0.22 -16.18 -23.08
CA GLY A 210 0.75 -16.51 -22.04
C GLY A 210 1.89 -15.51 -21.89
N THR A 211 2.09 -14.60 -22.85
CA THR A 211 3.10 -13.54 -22.74
C THR A 211 2.74 -12.58 -21.60
N SER A 212 3.70 -12.34 -20.70
CA SER A 212 3.59 -11.30 -19.68
C SER A 212 4.04 -9.96 -20.27
N VAL A 213 3.20 -8.95 -20.16
CA VAL A 213 3.47 -7.56 -20.53
C VAL A 213 3.69 -6.78 -19.24
N MET A 214 4.80 -6.05 -19.18
CA MET A 214 5.14 -5.16 -18.08
C MET A 214 4.81 -3.72 -18.47
N VAL A 215 4.11 -3.01 -17.59
CA VAL A 215 3.86 -1.57 -17.70
C VAL A 215 4.80 -0.87 -16.73
N PRO A 216 5.78 -0.10 -17.23
CA PRO A 216 6.80 0.54 -16.41
C PRO A 216 6.27 1.84 -15.79
N THR A 217 5.41 1.73 -14.78
CA THR A 217 4.73 2.86 -14.13
C THR A 217 5.68 3.97 -13.68
N TYR A 218 6.79 3.61 -13.03
CA TYR A 218 7.80 4.58 -12.58
C TYR A 218 8.37 5.38 -13.76
N GLN A 219 8.75 4.70 -14.85
CA GLN A 219 9.28 5.37 -16.03
C GLN A 219 8.23 6.25 -16.70
N LEU A 220 6.97 5.79 -16.78
CA LEU A 220 5.87 6.59 -17.35
C LEU A 220 5.60 7.87 -16.58
N HIS A 221 5.79 7.87 -15.26
CA HIS A 221 5.59 9.03 -14.39
C HIS A 221 6.78 10.00 -14.43
N HIS A 222 7.94 9.51 -14.87
CA HIS A 222 9.18 10.29 -15.01
C HIS A 222 9.51 10.61 -16.49
N ASP A 223 8.62 10.30 -17.43
CA ASP A 223 8.85 10.47 -18.87
C ASP A 223 8.64 11.94 -19.30
N PRO A 224 9.66 12.63 -19.85
CA PRO A 224 9.51 13.99 -20.35
C PRO A 224 8.56 14.11 -21.56
N GLU A 225 8.18 13.00 -22.20
CA GLU A 225 7.11 13.01 -23.21
C GLU A 225 5.74 13.37 -22.59
N TYR A 226 5.53 13.03 -21.32
CA TYR A 226 4.24 13.21 -20.63
C TYR A 226 4.27 14.30 -19.55
N TRP A 227 5.45 14.66 -19.05
CA TRP A 227 5.60 15.51 -17.87
C TRP A 227 6.70 16.55 -18.07
N ASP A 228 6.34 17.83 -17.96
CA ASP A 228 7.33 18.92 -17.95
C ASP A 228 8.16 18.88 -16.65
N GLU A 229 9.48 18.92 -16.74
CA GLU A 229 10.39 18.83 -15.58
C GLU A 229 10.02 17.66 -14.62
N PRO A 230 10.02 16.39 -15.08
CA PRO A 230 9.45 15.26 -14.32
C PRO A 230 10.11 15.02 -12.96
N GLU A 231 11.40 15.36 -12.84
CA GLU A 231 12.18 15.18 -11.60
C GLU A 231 11.93 16.27 -10.55
N LYS A 232 11.20 17.34 -10.91
CA LYS A 232 10.89 18.43 -10.00
C LYS A 232 9.63 18.11 -9.20
N PHE A 233 9.76 18.17 -7.87
CA PHE A 233 8.60 18.09 -6.98
C PHE A 233 7.72 19.34 -7.16
N ASP A 234 6.64 19.19 -7.92
CA ASP A 234 5.67 20.25 -8.22
C ASP A 234 4.24 19.77 -7.93
N PRO A 235 3.70 20.08 -6.74
CA PRO A 235 2.32 19.75 -6.39
C PRO A 235 1.27 20.42 -7.31
N GLU A 236 1.57 21.60 -7.84
CA GLU A 236 0.64 22.38 -8.67
C GLU A 236 0.38 21.73 -10.03
N ARG A 237 1.21 20.77 -10.44
CA ARG A 237 0.99 19.92 -11.63
C ARG A 237 -0.38 19.24 -11.63
N PHE A 238 -0.92 18.95 -10.46
CA PHE A 238 -2.20 18.25 -10.29
C PHE A 238 -3.34 19.18 -9.83
N SER A 239 -3.13 20.49 -9.89
CA SER A 239 -4.17 21.48 -9.60
C SER A 239 -5.36 21.33 -10.56
N SER A 240 -6.51 21.87 -10.15
CA SER A 240 -7.71 21.93 -11.00
C SER A 240 -7.45 22.59 -12.35
N GLU A 241 -6.61 23.61 -12.35
CA GLU A 241 -6.22 24.45 -13.47
C GLU A 241 -5.36 23.64 -14.45
N ASN A 242 -4.40 22.86 -13.95
CA ASN A 242 -3.47 22.07 -14.76
C ASN A 242 -3.99 20.67 -15.11
N LYS A 243 -5.17 20.28 -14.62
CA LYS A 243 -5.71 18.92 -14.84
C LYS A 243 -5.81 18.49 -16.30
N HIS A 244 -5.99 19.43 -17.22
CA HIS A 244 -6.13 19.17 -18.66
C HIS A 244 -4.81 18.77 -19.34
N SER A 245 -3.65 19.12 -18.77
CA SER A 245 -2.35 18.71 -19.30
C SER A 245 -1.91 17.32 -18.83
N ASN A 246 -2.64 16.69 -17.90
CA ASN A 246 -2.25 15.40 -17.33
C ASN A 246 -2.64 14.23 -18.23
N ASN A 247 -1.65 13.41 -18.60
CA ASN A 247 -1.90 12.18 -19.35
C ASN A 247 -2.43 11.08 -18.41
N ALA A 248 -3.73 10.79 -18.53
CA ALA A 248 -4.43 9.83 -17.68
C ALA A 248 -3.96 8.36 -17.82
N ILE A 249 -3.28 8.02 -18.92
CA ILE A 249 -2.69 6.69 -19.12
C ILE A 249 -1.28 6.63 -18.52
N ALA A 250 -0.52 7.72 -18.64
CA ALA A 250 0.79 7.84 -18.03
C ALA A 250 0.69 7.84 -16.50
N TYR A 251 -0.29 8.55 -15.92
CA TYR A 251 -0.48 8.61 -14.47
C TYR A 251 -1.35 7.49 -13.91
N GLN A 252 -0.71 6.50 -13.31
CA GLN A 252 -1.36 5.31 -12.76
C GLN A 252 -0.80 4.86 -11.39
N PRO A 253 -0.74 5.75 -10.37
CA PRO A 253 -0.18 5.44 -9.05
C PRO A 253 -0.89 4.29 -8.32
N PHE A 254 -2.16 4.04 -8.66
CA PHE A 254 -2.97 2.93 -8.13
C PHE A 254 -3.26 1.86 -9.18
N GLY A 255 -2.59 1.93 -10.34
CA GLY A 255 -2.82 1.09 -11.51
C GLY A 255 -4.13 1.39 -12.23
N LEU A 256 -4.25 0.87 -13.46
CA LEU A 256 -5.38 1.13 -14.36
C LEU A 256 -6.23 -0.14 -14.62
N GLY A 257 -7.53 0.08 -14.82
CA GLY A 257 -8.51 -0.94 -15.22
C GLY A 257 -9.05 -1.82 -14.08
N PRO A 258 -9.68 -2.97 -14.38
CA PRO A 258 -10.38 -3.81 -13.37
C PRO A 258 -9.50 -4.33 -12.22
N ARG A 259 -8.17 -4.33 -12.41
CA ARG A 259 -7.16 -4.72 -11.41
C ARG A 259 -6.52 -3.55 -10.67
N THR A 260 -7.09 -2.34 -10.76
CA THR A 260 -6.67 -1.16 -9.97
C THR A 260 -6.73 -1.44 -8.46
N CYS A 261 -5.99 -0.67 -7.65
CA CYS A 261 -5.94 -0.83 -6.20
C CYS A 261 -7.33 -0.68 -5.56
N LEU A 262 -7.79 -1.69 -4.80
CA LEU A 262 -9.03 -1.55 -4.01
C LEU A 262 -8.86 -0.54 -2.87
N GLY A 263 -7.68 -0.50 -2.28
CA GLY A 263 -7.37 0.30 -1.10
C GLY A 263 -7.13 1.78 -1.40
N GLN A 264 -7.22 2.22 -2.65
CA GLN A 264 -6.91 3.60 -3.06
C GLN A 264 -7.57 4.65 -2.17
N ARG A 265 -8.87 4.50 -1.90
CA ARG A 265 -9.64 5.47 -1.12
C ARG A 265 -9.22 5.51 0.35
N LEU A 266 -8.89 4.35 0.93
CA LEU A 266 -8.41 4.25 2.31
C LEU A 266 -7.01 4.86 2.43
N ALA A 267 -6.10 4.49 1.51
CA ALA A 267 -4.74 5.02 1.47
C ALA A 267 -4.71 6.54 1.32
N LEU A 268 -5.56 7.09 0.44
CA LEU A 268 -5.62 8.53 0.23
C LEU A 268 -6.27 9.27 1.40
N ALA A 269 -7.23 8.65 2.10
CA ALA A 269 -7.77 9.21 3.34
C ALA A 269 -6.71 9.25 4.46
N GLU A 270 -5.94 8.17 4.62
CA GLU A 270 -4.82 8.09 5.57
C GLU A 270 -3.77 9.16 5.28
N LEU A 271 -3.27 9.20 4.04
CA LEU A 271 -2.25 10.16 3.61
C LEU A 271 -2.74 11.60 3.75
N ALA A 272 -3.91 11.94 3.22
CA ALA A 272 -4.42 13.31 3.28
C ALA A 272 -4.62 13.78 4.72
N SER A 273 -5.18 12.92 5.59
CA SER A 273 -5.42 13.27 6.98
C SER A 273 -4.12 13.46 7.76
N ALA A 274 -3.17 12.52 7.64
CA ALA A 274 -1.89 12.59 8.33
C ALA A 274 -1.05 13.78 7.84
N THR A 275 -0.91 13.96 6.53
CA THR A 275 -0.16 15.08 5.95
C THR A 275 -0.77 16.42 6.30
N ALA A 276 -2.10 16.58 6.23
CA ALA A 276 -2.76 17.83 6.61
C ALA A 276 -2.52 18.19 8.07
N HIS A 277 -2.54 17.21 8.98
CA HIS A 277 -2.21 17.45 10.38
C HIS A 277 -0.75 17.88 10.54
N VAL A 278 0.19 17.14 9.93
CA VAL A 278 1.61 17.46 10.04
C VAL A 278 1.90 18.88 9.54
N LEU A 279 1.40 19.24 8.36
CA LEU A 279 1.63 20.57 7.75
C LEU A 279 0.99 21.72 8.54
N ARG A 280 -0.12 21.48 9.25
CA ARG A 280 -0.78 22.51 10.08
C ARG A 280 -0.07 22.77 11.40
N HIS A 281 0.62 21.78 11.94
CA HIS A 281 1.12 21.83 13.32
C HIS A 281 2.64 21.80 13.43
N TYR A 282 3.35 21.40 12.37
CA TYR A 282 4.80 21.22 12.41
C TYR A 282 5.48 21.84 11.19
N SER A 283 6.66 22.41 11.42
CA SER A 283 7.67 22.60 10.37
C SER A 283 8.59 21.39 10.36
N ILE A 284 8.96 20.95 9.15
CA ILE A 284 9.82 19.80 8.91
C ILE A 284 11.15 20.30 8.36
N ALA A 285 12.26 19.84 8.93
CA ALA A 285 13.60 20.02 8.39
C ALA A 285 14.30 18.67 8.30
N LEU A 286 15.31 18.55 7.42
CA LEU A 286 16.18 17.38 7.41
C LEU A 286 16.91 17.26 8.75
N GLY A 287 17.06 16.01 9.23
CA GLY A 287 17.91 15.69 10.37
C GLY A 287 19.36 16.07 10.09
N LYS A 288 20.17 16.27 11.13
CA LYS A 288 21.59 16.60 10.93
C LYS A 288 22.36 15.42 10.35
N SER A 289 21.91 14.20 10.65
CA SER A 289 22.46 12.95 10.11
C SER A 289 21.98 12.61 8.70
N GLN A 290 20.98 13.33 8.18
CA GLN A 290 20.37 12.99 6.89
C GLN A 290 21.21 13.47 5.72
N LYS A 291 21.57 12.55 4.81
CA LYS A 291 22.13 12.88 3.49
C LYS A 291 21.09 13.65 2.68
N ARG A 292 21.53 14.69 1.96
CA ARG A 292 20.63 15.51 1.14
C ARG A 292 20.04 14.73 -0.03
N ASP A 293 20.83 13.85 -0.64
CA ASP A 293 20.38 13.04 -1.77
C ASP A 293 19.69 11.78 -1.26
N LEU A 294 18.42 11.63 -1.65
CA LEU A 294 17.60 10.47 -1.33
C LEU A 294 17.75 9.42 -2.44
N GLU A 295 18.68 8.49 -2.27
CA GLU A 295 18.77 7.34 -3.18
C GLU A 295 17.56 6.42 -3.00
N MET A 296 16.89 6.08 -4.10
CA MET A 296 15.78 5.13 -4.11
C MET A 296 16.30 3.71 -4.38
N ASP A 297 15.71 2.71 -3.74
CA ASP A 297 15.92 1.31 -4.10
C ASP A 297 15.34 1.03 -5.50
N THR A 298 16.16 0.41 -6.34
CA THR A 298 15.88 0.09 -7.73
C THR A 298 15.55 -1.39 -7.97
N TYR A 299 15.75 -2.27 -6.99
CA TYR A 299 15.60 -3.72 -7.18
C TYR A 299 14.24 -4.26 -6.71
N SER A 300 13.56 -3.56 -5.81
CA SER A 300 12.23 -3.95 -5.34
C SER A 300 11.11 -3.57 -6.33
N ILE A 301 10.00 -4.30 -6.29
CA ILE A 301 8.75 -3.89 -6.96
C ILE A 301 8.23 -2.56 -6.42
N MET A 302 8.56 -2.26 -5.16
CA MET A 302 8.19 -1.02 -4.51
C MET A 302 9.33 -0.02 -4.58
N ALA A 303 9.06 1.24 -4.90
CA ALA A 303 10.04 2.30 -4.69
C ALA A 303 10.04 2.70 -3.22
N ALA A 304 11.21 2.60 -2.59
CA ALA A 304 11.44 3.04 -1.23
C ALA A 304 12.83 3.70 -1.15
N PRO A 305 13.06 4.61 -0.20
CA PRO A 305 14.40 5.05 0.13
C PRO A 305 15.33 3.87 0.43
N LYS A 306 16.55 3.89 -0.10
CA LYS A 306 17.58 2.87 0.16
C LYS A 306 18.09 2.91 1.60
N GLU A 307 18.10 4.09 2.20
CA GLU A 307 18.44 4.32 3.61
C GLU A 307 17.24 4.95 4.33
N LYS A 308 17.19 4.79 5.66
CA LYS A 308 16.18 5.44 6.52
C LYS A 308 16.27 6.96 6.39
N VAL A 309 15.13 7.64 6.47
CA VAL A 309 15.05 9.10 6.34
C VAL A 309 14.92 9.74 7.72
N PHE A 310 15.89 10.58 8.07
CA PHE A 310 15.91 11.30 9.33
C PHE A 310 15.42 12.74 9.16
N ILE A 311 14.43 13.14 9.95
CA ILE A 311 13.87 14.49 9.96
C ILE A 311 13.87 15.09 11.36
N ARG A 312 13.73 16.41 11.46
CA ARG A 312 13.44 17.13 12.69
C ARG A 312 12.12 17.88 12.54
N LEU A 313 11.28 17.75 13.57
CA LEU A 313 10.00 18.43 13.65
C LEU A 313 10.12 19.60 14.63
N ARG A 314 9.48 20.73 14.32
CA ARG A 314 9.26 21.81 15.29
C ARG A 314 7.81 22.23 15.24
N ARG A 315 7.16 22.37 16.40
CA ARG A 315 5.80 22.87 16.46
C ARG A 315 5.73 24.28 15.85
N LEU A 316 4.73 24.50 15.01
CA LEU A 316 4.39 25.83 14.54
C LEU A 316 3.74 26.57 15.71
N GLN A 317 4.16 27.82 15.95
CA GLN A 317 3.41 28.71 16.82
C GLN A 317 2.04 28.92 16.17
N GLN A 318 0.96 28.60 16.87
CA GLN A 318 -0.38 28.90 16.37
C GLN A 318 -0.46 30.41 16.18
N ALA A 319 -0.74 30.86 14.96
CA ALA A 319 -1.15 32.24 14.74
C ALA A 319 -2.41 32.47 15.59
N GLN A 320 -2.33 33.44 16.51
CA GLN A 320 -3.47 33.90 17.31
C GLN A 320 -4.61 34.40 16.42
#